data_AF-A0A4U9CZF8-F1
#
_entry.id   AF-A0A4U9CZF8-F1
#
_cell.length_a   1.000
_cell.length_b   1.000
_cell.length_c   1.000
_cell.angle_alpha   90.00
_cell.angle_beta   90.00
_cell.angle_gamma   90.00
#
_symmetry.space_group_name_H-M   'P 1'
#
loop_
_entity.id
_entity.type
_entity.pdbx_description
1 polymer ?
#
loop_
_entity_poly.entity_id
_entity_poly.type
_entity_poly.pdbx_seq_one_letter_code
_entity_poly.pdbx_strand_id
1 'polypeptide(L)'
;MQELKKHFNVTVASEVFGDRLTKMVKDARVVINIHYYEDALLETTRLYETLSLGTPIVSESSADIEEHQDLQGVIDFCPVGDIQAMVEKLQTLLSDEQHYREKRADIARFTAEDKKNNVYLKRYLLSIDKLTFSQYESSYAFDDIEESDIPRLCLSLSETPVRRKAFFKSPSHGFSFFDGIRYRIGWIGCGMSYNICFPGCWPAGRNGHYL
;
A
#
# COMPACT_ATOMS: atom_id res chain seq x y z
N MET A 1 -24.34 -6.41 -14.12
CA MET A 1 -24.55 -7.82 -13.68
C MET A 1 -25.19 -8.73 -14.73
N GLN A 2 -26.34 -8.38 -15.34
CA GLN A 2 -26.97 -9.24 -16.35
C GLN A 2 -26.06 -9.47 -17.58
N GLU A 3 -25.33 -8.44 -18.00
CA GLU A 3 -24.39 -8.54 -19.12
C GLU A 3 -23.22 -9.49 -18.82
N LEU A 4 -22.58 -9.38 -17.65
CA LEU A 4 -21.48 -10.26 -17.25
C LEU A 4 -21.89 -11.75 -17.26
N LYS A 5 -23.12 -12.06 -16.85
CA LYS A 5 -23.66 -13.43 -16.86
C LYS A 5 -23.85 -14.01 -18.26
N LYS A 6 -23.89 -13.19 -19.32
CA LYS A 6 -23.95 -13.67 -20.70
C LYS A 6 -22.60 -14.21 -21.18
N HIS A 7 -21.50 -13.68 -20.63
CA HIS A 7 -20.14 -13.99 -21.06
C HIS A 7 -19.43 -14.96 -20.12
N PHE A 8 -19.78 -14.95 -18.83
CA PHE A 8 -19.03 -15.68 -17.80
C PHE A 8 -19.95 -16.40 -16.81
N ASN A 9 -19.41 -17.43 -16.17
CA ASN A 9 -20.04 -18.05 -15.00
C ASN A 9 -19.84 -17.17 -13.77
N VAL A 10 -20.82 -16.29 -13.51
CA VAL A 10 -20.76 -15.30 -12.42
C VAL A 10 -21.50 -15.81 -11.19
N THR A 11 -20.77 -15.94 -10.08
CA THR A 11 -21.35 -16.15 -8.75
C THR A 11 -21.36 -14.84 -7.99
N VAL A 12 -22.54 -14.43 -7.48
CA VAL A 12 -22.67 -13.26 -6.61
C VAL A 12 -22.67 -13.74 -5.17
N ALA A 13 -21.68 -13.31 -4.39
CA ALA A 13 -21.64 -13.58 -2.96
C ALA A 13 -22.48 -12.52 -2.21
N SER A 14 -23.55 -12.95 -1.56
CA SER A 14 -24.38 -12.11 -0.69
C SER A 14 -24.43 -12.69 0.71
N GLU A 15 -24.21 -11.86 1.74
CA GLU A 15 -24.27 -12.27 3.15
C GLU A 15 -23.35 -13.46 3.48
N VAL A 16 -22.19 -13.54 2.82
CA VAL A 16 -21.16 -14.57 3.06
C VAL A 16 -20.01 -13.96 3.83
N PHE A 17 -19.57 -14.62 4.90
CA PHE A 17 -18.53 -14.14 5.81
C PHE A 17 -17.54 -15.24 6.20
N GLY A 18 -16.39 -14.84 6.73
CA GLY A 18 -15.36 -15.73 7.28
C GLY A 18 -14.84 -16.74 6.26
N ASP A 19 -14.55 -17.97 6.74
CA ASP A 19 -13.93 -19.03 5.93
C ASP A 19 -14.68 -19.32 4.62
N ARG A 20 -16.00 -19.16 4.61
CA ARG A 20 -16.81 -19.39 3.42
C ARG A 20 -16.52 -18.34 2.35
N LEU A 21 -16.40 -17.06 2.74
CA LEU A 21 -16.04 -15.98 1.83
C LEU A 21 -14.61 -16.19 1.33
N THR A 22 -13.67 -16.48 2.23
CA THR A 22 -12.27 -16.76 1.88
C THR A 22 -12.15 -17.91 0.88
N LYS A 23 -12.91 -18.99 1.07
CA LYS A 23 -12.95 -20.12 0.14
C LYS A 23 -13.50 -19.71 -1.22
N MET A 24 -14.60 -18.95 -1.26
CA MET A 24 -15.16 -18.47 -2.52
C MET A 24 -14.17 -17.59 -3.30
N VAL A 25 -13.42 -16.73 -2.61
CA VAL A 25 -12.39 -15.89 -3.23
C VAL A 25 -11.22 -16.73 -3.76
N LYS A 26 -10.74 -17.72 -3.00
CA LYS A 26 -9.66 -18.62 -3.44
C LYS A 26 -10.05 -19.50 -4.62
N ASP A 27 -11.29 -19.97 -4.64
CA ASP A 27 -11.80 -20.87 -5.68
C ASP A 27 -12.18 -20.10 -6.97
N ALA A 28 -12.36 -18.77 -6.88
CA ALA A 28 -12.63 -17.92 -8.04
C ALA A 28 -11.38 -17.73 -8.92
N ARG A 29 -11.56 -17.71 -10.25
CA ARG A 29 -10.49 -17.31 -11.18
C ARG A 29 -10.20 -15.80 -11.13
N VAL A 30 -11.23 -15.01 -10.88
CA VAL A 30 -11.14 -13.55 -10.81
C VAL A 30 -12.25 -13.04 -9.90
N VAL A 31 -11.95 -12.03 -9.09
CA VAL A 31 -12.93 -11.28 -8.32
C VAL A 31 -13.21 -9.96 -9.03
N ILE A 32 -14.49 -9.58 -9.06
CA ILE A 32 -14.92 -8.32 -9.66
C ILE A 32 -15.34 -7.37 -8.54
N ASN A 33 -14.76 -6.17 -8.52
CA ASN A 33 -15.21 -5.09 -7.65
C ASN A 33 -16.02 -4.08 -8.46
N ILE A 34 -17.26 -3.83 -8.05
CA ILE A 34 -18.20 -2.91 -8.71
C ILE A 34 -18.75 -2.00 -7.62
N HIS A 35 -18.69 -0.70 -7.85
CA HIS A 35 -19.24 0.28 -6.93
C HIS A 35 -20.75 0.41 -7.12
N TYR A 36 -21.46 0.62 -6.01
CA TYR A 36 -22.90 0.89 -6.06
C TYR A 36 -23.21 2.36 -6.37
N TYR A 37 -22.27 3.27 -6.09
CA TYR A 37 -22.40 4.73 -6.28
C TYR A 37 -21.29 5.25 -7.21
N GLU A 38 -21.58 6.28 -8.01
CA GLU A 38 -20.62 6.85 -8.97
C GLU A 38 -19.37 7.46 -8.31
N ASP A 39 -19.54 8.16 -7.18
CA ASP A 39 -18.44 8.80 -6.43
C ASP A 39 -17.92 7.94 -5.26
N ALA A 40 -18.03 6.61 -5.37
CA ALA A 40 -17.56 5.72 -4.31
C ALA A 40 -16.03 5.77 -4.17
N LEU A 41 -15.59 5.72 -2.91
CA LEU A 41 -14.18 5.46 -2.58
C LEU A 41 -13.84 4.01 -2.89
N LEU A 42 -12.59 3.76 -3.23
CA LEU A 42 -12.10 2.41 -3.46
C LEU A 42 -12.23 1.56 -2.19
N GLU A 43 -12.88 0.40 -2.28
CA GLU A 43 -13.02 -0.53 -1.14
C GLU A 43 -11.72 -1.32 -0.89
N THR A 44 -10.66 -0.59 -0.54
CA THR A 44 -9.29 -1.09 -0.38
C THR A 44 -9.19 -2.29 0.56
N THR A 45 -9.96 -2.33 1.64
CA THR A 45 -9.96 -3.46 2.59
C THR A 45 -10.28 -4.79 1.92
N ARG A 46 -11.33 -4.84 1.09
CA ARG A 46 -11.70 -6.06 0.34
C ARG A 46 -10.71 -6.40 -0.76
N LEU A 47 -10.14 -5.38 -1.40
CA LEU A 47 -9.14 -5.57 -2.44
C LEU A 47 -7.85 -6.17 -1.86
N TYR A 48 -7.32 -5.62 -0.78
CA TYR A 48 -6.13 -6.16 -0.11
C TYR A 48 -6.36 -7.57 0.45
N GLU A 49 -7.55 -7.85 1.00
CA GLU A 49 -7.91 -9.20 1.43
C GLU A 49 -7.85 -10.17 0.23
N THR A 50 -8.46 -9.80 -0.90
CA THR A 50 -8.47 -10.63 -2.11
C THR A 50 -7.06 -10.82 -2.69
N LEU A 51 -6.25 -9.76 -2.75
CA LEU A 51 -4.85 -9.83 -3.18
C LEU A 51 -4.03 -10.76 -2.28
N SER A 52 -4.23 -10.72 -0.95
CA SER A 52 -3.54 -11.60 -0.01
C SER A 52 -3.82 -13.10 -0.23
N LEU A 53 -4.94 -13.41 -0.89
CA LEU A 53 -5.31 -14.78 -1.28
C LEU A 53 -4.73 -15.17 -2.65
N GLY A 54 -4.11 -14.23 -3.36
CA GLY A 54 -3.48 -14.44 -4.67
C GLY A 54 -4.47 -14.56 -5.82
N THR A 55 -5.71 -14.09 -5.64
CA THR A 55 -6.77 -14.10 -6.64
C THR A 55 -6.74 -12.80 -7.44
N PRO A 56 -6.67 -12.84 -8.79
CA PRO A 56 -6.75 -11.65 -9.63
C PRO A 56 -8.04 -10.85 -9.45
N ILE A 57 -7.95 -9.53 -9.65
CA ILE A 57 -9.06 -8.60 -9.46
C ILE A 57 -9.21 -7.70 -10.69
N VAL A 58 -10.46 -7.57 -11.15
CA VAL A 58 -10.87 -6.48 -12.05
C VAL A 58 -11.80 -5.56 -11.26
N SER A 59 -11.48 -4.28 -11.20
CA SER A 59 -12.23 -3.30 -10.41
C SER A 59 -12.69 -2.14 -11.28
N GLU A 60 -13.86 -1.58 -10.97
CA GLU A 60 -14.13 -0.20 -11.37
C GLU A 60 -13.14 0.75 -10.68
N SER A 61 -12.84 1.87 -11.34
CA SER A 61 -12.12 2.99 -10.76
C SER A 61 -12.94 3.65 -9.64
N SER A 62 -12.34 4.62 -8.96
CA SER A 62 -12.93 5.33 -7.82
C SER A 62 -12.51 6.81 -7.85
N ALA A 63 -13.19 7.63 -7.05
CA ALA A 63 -12.87 9.05 -6.94
C ALA A 63 -11.47 9.32 -6.35
N ASP A 64 -10.94 8.39 -5.54
CA ASP A 64 -9.65 8.48 -4.85
C ASP A 64 -8.56 7.60 -5.49
N ILE A 65 -8.73 7.19 -6.75
CA ILE A 65 -7.78 6.28 -7.42
C ILE A 65 -6.34 6.83 -7.49
N GLU A 66 -6.18 8.16 -7.48
CA GLU A 66 -4.87 8.81 -7.44
C GLU A 66 -4.10 8.54 -6.13
N GLU A 67 -4.79 8.18 -5.04
CA GLU A 67 -4.17 7.82 -3.76
C GLU A 67 -3.69 6.36 -3.71
N HIS A 68 -4.11 5.52 -4.69
CA HIS A 68 -3.87 4.07 -4.71
C HIS A 68 -3.03 3.62 -5.93
N GLN A 69 -2.07 4.45 -6.35
CA GLN A 69 -1.22 4.17 -7.52
C GLN A 69 -0.47 2.84 -7.41
N ASP A 70 -0.15 2.38 -6.20
CA ASP A 70 0.49 1.09 -5.96
C ASP A 70 -0.37 -0.12 -6.38
N LEU A 71 -1.69 0.05 -6.49
CA LEU A 71 -2.59 -1.02 -6.92
C LEU A 71 -2.67 -1.17 -8.44
N GLN A 72 -2.25 -0.18 -9.23
CA GLN A 72 -2.40 -0.19 -10.69
C GLN A 72 -1.61 -1.33 -11.38
N GLY A 73 -0.54 -1.81 -10.76
CA GLY A 73 0.24 -2.93 -11.30
C GLY A 73 -0.40 -4.30 -11.07
N VAL A 74 -1.30 -4.42 -10.09
CA VAL A 74 -1.82 -5.71 -9.59
C VAL A 74 -3.32 -5.86 -9.74
N ILE A 75 -4.05 -4.77 -9.94
CA ILE A 75 -5.50 -4.74 -10.19
C ILE A 75 -5.75 -4.12 -11.56
N ASP A 76 -6.61 -4.74 -12.36
CA ASP A 76 -7.03 -4.18 -13.63
C ASP A 76 -8.23 -3.26 -13.43
N PHE A 77 -8.00 -1.95 -13.54
CA PHE A 77 -9.05 -0.94 -13.39
C PHE A 77 -9.78 -0.65 -14.70
N CYS A 78 -11.09 -0.42 -14.62
CA CYS A 78 -11.96 0.06 -15.71
C CYS A 78 -12.74 1.31 -15.29
N PRO A 79 -13.24 2.14 -16.22
CA PRO A 79 -14.09 3.28 -15.89
C PRO A 79 -15.37 2.85 -15.16
N VAL A 80 -15.86 3.70 -14.26
CA VAL A 80 -17.11 3.45 -13.51
C VAL A 80 -18.28 3.38 -14.49
N GLY A 81 -19.12 2.35 -14.36
CA GLY A 81 -20.28 2.15 -15.22
C GLY A 81 -19.97 1.59 -16.62
N ASP A 82 -18.69 1.43 -16.99
CA ASP A 82 -18.28 0.85 -18.27
C ASP A 82 -18.15 -0.67 -18.18
N ILE A 83 -19.30 -1.33 -18.29
CA ILE A 83 -19.38 -2.79 -18.27
C ILE A 83 -18.62 -3.43 -19.44
N GLN A 84 -18.55 -2.76 -20.60
CA GLN A 84 -17.85 -3.33 -21.76
C GLN A 84 -16.34 -3.35 -21.55
N ALA A 85 -15.77 -2.23 -21.09
CA ALA A 85 -14.35 -2.19 -20.72
C ALA A 85 -14.00 -3.24 -19.64
N MET A 86 -14.91 -3.49 -18.71
CA MET A 86 -14.76 -4.56 -17.72
C MET A 86 -14.78 -5.96 -18.36
N VAL A 87 -15.72 -6.22 -19.27
CA VAL A 87 -15.81 -7.49 -20.00
C VAL A 87 -14.55 -7.74 -20.81
N GLU A 88 -14.04 -6.74 -21.52
CA GLU A 88 -12.80 -6.84 -22.31
C GLU A 88 -11.61 -7.25 -21.43
N LYS A 89 -11.43 -6.58 -20.27
CA LYS A 89 -10.37 -6.93 -19.31
C LYS A 89 -10.51 -8.36 -18.78
N LEU A 90 -11.73 -8.76 -18.43
CA LEU A 90 -12.02 -10.12 -17.99
C LEU A 90 -11.73 -11.15 -19.08
N GLN A 91 -12.08 -10.85 -20.33
CA GLN A 91 -11.79 -11.73 -21.47
C GLN A 91 -10.28 -11.89 -21.65
N THR A 92 -9.53 -10.80 -21.72
CA THR A 92 -8.06 -10.84 -21.85
C THR A 92 -7.44 -11.67 -20.74
N LEU A 93 -7.83 -11.42 -19.49
CA LEU A 93 -7.29 -12.12 -18.32
C LEU A 93 -7.62 -13.61 -18.29
N LEU A 94 -8.81 -14.02 -18.76
CA LEU A 94 -9.27 -15.41 -18.70
C LEU A 94 -8.96 -16.21 -19.98
N SER A 95 -8.70 -15.55 -21.10
CA SER A 95 -8.39 -16.20 -22.39
C SER A 95 -6.92 -16.56 -22.55
N ASP A 96 -6.02 -15.82 -21.91
CA ASP A 96 -4.58 -16.03 -22.00
C ASP A 96 -4.04 -16.56 -20.67
N GLU A 97 -3.71 -17.86 -20.66
CA GLU A 97 -3.15 -18.54 -19.49
C GLU A 97 -1.75 -18.01 -19.11
N GLN A 98 -0.96 -17.52 -20.06
CA GLN A 98 0.34 -16.94 -19.77
C GLN A 98 0.17 -15.61 -19.04
N HIS A 99 -0.69 -14.73 -19.57
CA HIS A 99 -1.02 -13.47 -18.94
C HIS A 99 -1.65 -13.66 -17.55
N TYR A 100 -2.53 -14.64 -17.39
CA TYR A 100 -3.10 -15.01 -16.09
C TYR A 100 -2.03 -15.40 -15.05
N ARG A 101 -1.05 -16.21 -15.47
CA ARG A 101 0.06 -16.62 -14.60
C ARG A 101 0.97 -15.46 -14.23
N GLU A 102 1.28 -14.59 -15.17
CA GLU A 102 2.05 -13.37 -14.95
C GLU A 102 1.36 -12.47 -13.93
N LYS A 103 0.06 -12.19 -14.12
CA LYS A 103 -0.72 -11.41 -13.16
C LYS A 103 -0.70 -12.02 -11.76
N ARG A 104 -0.84 -13.34 -11.63
CA ARG A 104 -0.72 -14.01 -10.32
C ARG A 104 0.67 -13.91 -9.72
N ALA A 105 1.71 -13.96 -10.54
CA ALA A 105 3.08 -13.76 -10.09
C ALA A 105 3.30 -12.31 -9.62
N ASP A 106 2.69 -11.32 -10.27
CA ASP A 106 2.76 -9.91 -9.87
C ASP A 106 2.08 -9.68 -8.52
N ILE A 107 0.89 -10.26 -8.33
CA ILE A 107 0.17 -10.25 -7.04
C ILE A 107 1.01 -10.92 -5.95
N ALA A 108 1.64 -12.05 -6.25
CA ALA A 108 2.52 -12.74 -5.30
C ALA A 108 3.73 -11.88 -4.91
N ARG A 109 4.35 -11.17 -5.87
CA ARG A 109 5.44 -10.23 -5.56
C ARG A 109 4.95 -9.07 -4.73
N PHE A 110 3.83 -8.45 -5.10
CA PHE A 110 3.23 -7.33 -4.36
C PHE A 110 2.87 -7.69 -2.91
N THR A 111 2.34 -8.90 -2.69
CA THR A 111 1.96 -9.36 -1.34
C THR A 111 3.16 -9.84 -0.52
N ALA A 112 4.22 -10.31 -1.17
CA ALA A 112 5.50 -10.60 -0.50
C ALA A 112 6.31 -9.33 -0.20
N GLU A 113 6.08 -8.25 -0.95
CA GLU A 113 6.74 -6.96 -0.75
C GLU A 113 6.25 -6.29 0.55
N ASP A 114 7.19 -6.15 1.48
CA ASP A 114 6.99 -5.63 2.83
C ASP A 114 6.87 -4.10 2.90
N LYS A 115 6.23 -3.46 1.91
CA LYS A 115 6.48 -2.04 1.61
C LYS A 115 5.75 -1.01 2.50
N LYS A 116 4.58 -1.31 3.09
CA LYS A 116 3.79 -0.30 3.84
C LYS A 116 3.37 -0.70 5.25
N ASN A 117 2.93 -1.94 5.45
CA ASN A 117 2.45 -2.37 6.77
C ASN A 117 3.58 -2.48 7.79
N ASN A 118 4.83 -2.70 7.34
CA ASN A 118 5.90 -2.95 8.28
C ASN A 118 6.55 -1.69 8.82
N VAL A 119 6.75 -0.63 8.02
CA VAL A 119 7.42 0.59 8.53
C VAL A 119 6.60 1.25 9.64
N TYR A 120 5.30 1.47 9.42
CA TYR A 120 4.43 2.08 10.44
C TYR A 120 4.19 1.17 11.64
N LEU A 121 4.04 -0.14 11.43
CA LEU A 121 3.92 -1.11 12.51
C LEU A 121 5.22 -1.19 13.32
N LYS A 122 6.38 -1.31 12.67
CA LYS A 122 7.71 -1.27 13.32
C LYS A 122 7.90 0.04 14.06
N ARG A 123 7.48 1.17 13.50
CA ARG A 123 7.57 2.49 14.15
C ARG A 123 6.71 2.55 15.40
N TYR A 124 5.50 1.98 15.34
CA TYR A 124 4.65 1.81 16.52
C TYR A 124 5.29 0.86 17.55
N LEU A 125 5.76 -0.32 17.14
CA LEU A 125 6.42 -1.29 18.02
C LEU A 125 7.66 -0.71 18.69
N LEU A 126 8.44 0.11 17.98
CA LEU A 126 9.54 0.89 18.54
C LEU A 126 9.02 1.88 19.58
N SER A 127 7.93 2.60 19.29
CA SER A 127 7.34 3.59 20.22
C SER A 127 6.83 3.01 21.55
N ILE A 128 6.59 1.69 21.59
CA ILE A 128 6.13 0.94 22.77
C ILE A 128 7.18 -0.05 23.30
N ASP A 129 8.45 0.13 22.91
CA ASP A 129 9.59 -0.68 23.37
C ASP A 129 9.45 -2.19 23.10
N LYS A 130 8.67 -2.57 22.09
CA LYS A 130 8.59 -3.96 21.58
C LYS A 130 9.61 -4.26 20.50
N LEU A 131 10.25 -3.23 19.98
CA LEU A 131 11.29 -3.32 18.98
C LEU A 131 12.40 -2.34 19.37
N THR A 132 13.66 -2.78 19.29
CA THR A 132 14.83 -1.94 19.59
C THR A 132 15.18 -1.05 18.40
N PHE A 133 15.87 0.06 18.64
CA PHE A 133 16.31 0.95 17.55
C PHE A 133 17.18 0.22 16.51
N SER A 134 18.09 -0.67 16.94
CA SER A 134 18.92 -1.46 16.01
C SER A 134 18.09 -2.42 15.14
N GLN A 135 17.05 -3.05 15.71
CA GLN A 135 16.12 -3.87 14.93
C GLN A 135 15.32 -3.03 13.93
N TYR A 136 14.94 -1.81 14.30
CA TYR A 136 14.25 -0.88 13.39
C TYR A 136 15.16 -0.48 12.23
N GLU A 137 16.37 -0.03 12.56
CA GLU A 137 17.39 0.43 11.62
C GLU A 137 17.75 -0.65 10.61
N SER A 138 17.96 -1.90 11.05
CA SER A 138 18.26 -3.03 10.16
C SER A 138 17.17 -3.33 9.13
N SER A 139 15.97 -2.81 9.34
CA SER A 139 14.83 -2.99 8.46
C SER A 139 14.50 -1.77 7.60
N TYR A 140 15.26 -0.68 7.80
CA TYR A 140 15.13 0.56 7.04
C TYR A 140 16.25 0.58 5.99
N ALA A 141 15.88 0.48 4.71
CA ALA A 141 16.79 0.74 3.62
C ALA A 141 16.60 2.19 3.19
N PHE A 142 17.69 2.97 3.15
CA PHE A 142 17.70 4.14 2.29
C PHE A 142 17.86 3.65 0.86
N ASP A 143 17.04 4.15 -0.05
CA ASP A 143 17.36 4.06 -1.46
C ASP A 143 18.74 4.73 -1.65
N ASP A 144 19.60 4.14 -2.47
CA ASP A 144 20.92 4.70 -2.76
C ASP A 144 20.74 6.11 -3.36
N ILE A 145 20.96 7.14 -2.54
CA ILE A 145 20.90 8.53 -2.98
C ILE A 145 22.20 8.79 -3.74
N GLU A 146 22.12 9.00 -5.05
CA GLU A 146 23.27 9.49 -5.81
C GLU A 146 23.68 10.86 -5.28
N GLU A 147 24.99 11.07 -5.04
CA GLU A 147 25.54 12.30 -4.44
C GLU A 147 25.19 13.57 -5.23
N SER A 148 24.78 13.44 -6.49
CA SER A 148 24.40 14.51 -7.40
C SER A 148 22.98 15.06 -7.16
N ASP A 149 22.11 14.36 -6.41
CA ASP A 149 20.72 14.76 -6.15
C ASP A 149 20.35 14.56 -4.67
N ILE A 150 21.02 15.29 -3.77
CA ILE A 150 20.72 15.25 -2.34
C ILE A 150 19.30 15.79 -2.10
N PRO A 151 18.35 14.96 -1.64
CA PRO A 151 16.97 15.39 -1.49
C PRO A 151 16.86 16.39 -0.34
N ARG A 152 16.07 17.44 -0.55
CA ARG A 152 15.69 18.36 0.53
C ARG A 152 14.65 17.67 1.41
N LEU A 153 15.08 17.09 2.53
CA LEU A 153 14.17 16.36 3.42
C LEU A 153 13.55 17.29 4.47
N CYS A 154 12.23 17.19 4.63
CA CYS A 154 11.49 17.78 5.73
C CYS A 154 11.05 16.66 6.68
N LEU A 155 11.63 16.64 7.89
CA LEU A 155 11.23 15.70 8.92
C LEU A 155 9.81 16.03 9.41
N SER A 156 8.88 15.08 9.29
CA SER A 156 7.49 15.24 9.70
C SER A 156 6.92 13.94 10.24
N LEU A 157 5.84 14.01 11.01
CA LEU A 157 5.11 12.83 11.47
C LEU A 157 3.90 12.61 10.57
N SER A 158 3.70 11.39 10.07
CA SER A 158 2.54 11.04 9.25
C SER A 158 1.21 11.24 10.00
N GLU A 159 1.24 11.16 11.34
CA GLU A 159 0.11 11.41 12.22
C GLU A 159 -0.26 12.90 12.33
N THR A 160 0.46 13.79 11.64
CA THR A 160 0.16 15.23 11.59
C THR A 160 -0.24 15.72 10.19
N PRO A 161 -1.29 15.14 9.57
CA PRO A 161 -1.65 15.42 8.18
C PRO A 161 -2.01 16.89 7.94
N VAL A 162 -2.58 17.58 8.94
CA VAL A 162 -2.89 19.02 8.86
C VAL A 162 -1.61 19.85 8.69
N ARG A 163 -0.53 19.50 9.42
CA ARG A 163 0.76 20.18 9.33
C ARG A 163 1.44 19.89 7.99
N ARG A 164 1.37 18.64 7.50
CA ARG A 164 1.89 18.26 6.18
C ARG A 164 1.20 19.02 5.05
N LYS A 165 -0.14 19.08 5.08
CA LYS A 165 -0.92 19.85 4.10
C LYS A 165 -0.61 21.35 4.16
N ALA A 166 -0.47 21.91 5.36
CA ALA A 166 -0.13 23.33 5.53
C ALA A 166 1.25 23.68 4.93
N PHE A 167 2.24 22.80 5.06
CA PHE A 167 3.57 23.00 4.49
C PHE A 167 3.54 23.06 2.95
N PHE A 168 2.78 22.18 2.29
CA PHE A 168 2.63 22.19 0.82
C PHE A 168 1.71 23.29 0.28
N LYS A 169 0.97 24.01 1.13
CA LYS A 169 0.25 25.24 0.68
C LYS A 169 1.21 26.37 0.33
N SER A 170 2.45 26.31 0.81
CA SER A 170 3.53 27.21 0.42
C SER A 170 4.44 26.51 -0.58
N PRO A 171 5.18 27.24 -1.42
CA PRO A 171 6.14 26.62 -2.33
C PRO A 171 7.11 25.75 -1.54
N SER A 172 7.09 24.45 -1.79
CA SER A 172 7.90 23.49 -1.04
C SER A 172 9.37 23.51 -1.47
N HIS A 173 9.78 24.30 -2.46
CA HIS A 173 11.16 24.48 -2.92
C HIS A 173 11.94 23.15 -3.12
N GLY A 174 11.25 22.10 -3.58
CA GLY A 174 11.83 20.77 -3.78
C GLY A 174 11.97 19.92 -2.53
N PHE A 175 11.33 20.30 -1.41
CA PHE A 175 11.31 19.48 -0.20
C PHE A 175 10.35 18.29 -0.32
N SER A 176 10.84 17.12 0.07
CA SER A 176 10.05 15.91 0.27
C SER A 176 9.93 15.59 1.77
N PHE A 177 8.86 14.89 2.16
CA PHE A 177 8.70 14.51 3.57
C PHE A 177 9.48 13.24 3.88
N PHE A 178 10.19 13.27 5.00
CA PHE A 178 10.69 12.09 5.69
C PHE A 178 9.79 11.81 6.89
N ASP A 179 9.22 10.60 6.96
CA ASP A 179 8.34 10.19 8.05
C ASP A 179 9.17 9.82 9.30
N GLY A 180 9.27 10.76 10.24
CA GLY A 180 10.02 10.62 11.47
C GLY A 180 9.49 9.54 12.42
N ILE A 181 10.36 9.10 13.34
CA ILE A 181 10.03 8.20 14.44
C ILE A 181 9.23 8.93 15.50
N ARG A 182 8.05 8.38 15.79
CA ARG A 182 7.27 8.74 16.96
C ARG A 182 7.72 7.89 18.15
N TYR A 183 7.97 8.54 19.29
CA TYR A 183 8.31 7.87 20.54
C TYR A 183 7.56 8.50 21.70
N ARG A 184 7.43 7.79 22.84
CA ARG A 184 6.70 8.27 24.02
C ARG A 184 7.23 9.62 24.52
N ILE A 185 8.55 9.78 24.49
CA ILE A 185 9.24 11.06 24.76
C ILE A 185 9.63 11.67 23.41
N GLY A 186 9.04 12.82 23.07
CA GLY A 186 9.12 13.38 21.71
C GLY A 186 10.54 13.73 21.24
N TRP A 187 11.41 14.22 22.13
CA TRP A 187 12.79 14.55 21.75
C TRP A 187 13.65 13.30 21.48
N ILE A 188 13.34 12.16 22.12
CA ILE A 188 13.99 10.88 21.83
C ILE A 188 13.62 10.41 20.42
N GLY A 189 12.33 10.47 20.07
CA GLY A 189 11.87 10.13 18.72
C GLY A 189 12.46 11.05 17.64
N CYS A 190 12.59 12.35 17.96
CA CYS A 190 13.27 13.32 17.11
C CYS A 190 14.75 12.93 16.88
N GLY A 191 15.50 12.64 17.94
CA GLY A 191 16.90 12.20 17.84
C GLY A 191 17.08 10.90 17.06
N MET A 192 16.22 9.90 17.31
CA MET A 192 16.21 8.65 16.54
C MET A 192 15.94 8.89 15.05
N SER A 193 15.05 9.83 14.71
CA SER A 193 14.75 10.17 13.32
C SER A 193 15.98 10.74 12.60
N TYR A 194 16.73 11.61 13.26
CA TYR A 194 17.98 12.16 12.70
C TYR A 194 19.05 11.09 12.52
N ASN A 195 19.17 10.14 13.46
CA ASN A 195 20.11 9.02 13.31
C ASN A 195 19.80 8.19 12.07
N ILE A 196 18.52 8.01 11.74
CA ILE A 196 18.12 7.32 10.52
C ILE A 196 18.40 8.19 9.30
N CYS A 197 17.96 9.46 9.27
CA CYS A 197 18.24 10.35 8.12
C CYS A 197 19.74 10.54 7.83
N PHE A 198 20.59 10.48 8.85
CA PHE A 198 22.02 10.78 8.74
C PHE A 198 22.85 9.75 9.54
N PRO A 199 22.93 8.49 9.09
CA PRO A 199 23.59 7.42 9.84
C PRO A 199 25.11 7.66 10.03
N GLY A 200 25.71 8.51 9.19
CA GLY A 200 27.10 8.95 9.29
C GLY A 200 27.37 10.09 10.29
N CYS A 201 26.33 10.83 10.73
CA CYS A 201 26.51 12.02 11.57
C CYS A 201 26.46 11.76 13.08
N TRP A 202 26.08 10.55 13.52
CA TRP A 202 25.95 10.21 14.94
C TRP A 202 26.70 8.92 15.34
N PRO A 203 27.99 9.00 15.71
CA PRO A 203 28.73 7.84 16.21
C PRO A 203 28.28 7.36 17.60
N ALA A 204 27.62 8.22 18.38
CA ALA A 204 27.47 8.06 19.84
C ALA A 204 26.26 7.21 20.28
N GLY A 205 25.43 6.71 19.35
CA GLY A 205 24.19 5.98 19.67
C GLY A 205 24.27 4.46 19.53
N ARG A 206 25.40 3.92 19.03
CA ARG A 206 25.54 2.48 18.74
C ARG A 206 25.78 1.59 19.96
N ASN A 207 26.15 2.18 21.10
CA ASN A 207 26.29 1.47 22.37
C ASN A 207 25.11 1.86 23.27
N GLY A 208 24.15 0.94 23.41
CA GLY A 208 22.90 1.13 24.15
C GLY A 208 23.08 1.34 25.64
N HIS A 209 23.48 2.54 26.04
CA HIS A 209 23.46 3.00 27.42
C HIS A 209 22.97 4.45 27.47
N TYR A 210 21.66 4.63 27.37
CA TYR A 210 20.95 5.77 27.95
C TYR A 210 19.62 5.28 28.54
N LEU A 211 19.76 4.46 29.59
CA LEU A 211 19.01 4.54 30.85
C LEU A 211 19.99 4.16 31.96
#